data_AF-A0A0B6XZL5-F1
#
_entry.id   AF-A0A0B6XZL5-F1
#
_cell.length_a   1.000
_cell.length_b   1.000
_cell.length_c   1.000
_cell.angle_alpha   90.00
_cell.angle_beta   90.00
_cell.angle_gamma   90.00
#
_symmetry.space_group_name_H-M   'P 1'
#
loop_
_entity.id
_entity.type
_entity.pdbx_description
1 polymer ?
#
loop_
_entity_poly.entity_id
_entity_poly.type
_entity_poly.pdbx_seq_one_letter_code
_entity_poly.pdbx_strand_id
1 'polypeptide(L)'
;HQELCDREKYSDTDEETDRLLQKQYQERDKHVEIPELSDPAATGIRSEAEKRQSKAKEAAIRDPDRPEVLIEGVLFRARYLGSTQLISEGQPSKAMRMMQAQEAVGRIKAPEGENQPSTDVDLFVSTEKIMVLNTDLQEIMMDHSLRTISYIADIGDILVIMARRRLITSPDDLLGRRRRQAKILCHVFESDEAQLIAQSIGQAFQVAYLEFLKANGIEDPGLLKEMDYQDVLNQQEIYGEELNLFANKDFHKEVIVPKTKNEPLGVVIVESGWGSMVPTV
;
A
#
# COMPACT_ATOMS: atom_id res chain seq x y z
N HIS A 1 -59.83 72.02 -7.14
CA HIS A 1 -59.11 71.32 -6.06
C HIS A 1 -58.71 69.96 -6.59
N GLN A 2 -57.41 69.64 -6.50
CA GLN A 2 -56.67 68.35 -6.59
C GLN A 2 -57.47 67.06 -6.93
N GLU A 3 -56.99 66.05 -7.65
CA GLU A 3 -55.68 65.70 -8.23
C GLU A 3 -55.87 64.47 -9.16
N LEU A 4 -54.85 64.20 -10.00
CA LEU A 4 -54.75 63.19 -11.05
C LEU A 4 -54.41 61.75 -10.55
N CYS A 5 -54.35 60.84 -11.53
CA CYS A 5 -53.69 59.52 -11.58
C CYS A 5 -54.53 58.29 -11.19
N ASP A 6 -54.38 57.13 -11.81
CA ASP A 6 -53.95 56.74 -13.16
C ASP A 6 -54.36 55.28 -13.31
N ARG A 7 -54.65 54.88 -14.54
CA ARG A 7 -55.07 53.55 -14.93
C ARG A 7 -53.90 52.93 -15.66
N GLU A 8 -53.23 51.90 -15.13
CA GLU A 8 -52.36 51.09 -15.97
C GLU A 8 -52.23 49.64 -15.49
N LYS A 9 -52.41 48.75 -16.48
CA LYS A 9 -52.36 47.29 -16.40
C LYS A 9 -50.91 46.85 -16.29
N TYR A 10 -50.60 46.00 -15.32
CA TYR A 10 -49.36 45.21 -15.33
C TYR A 10 -49.55 43.98 -16.21
N SER A 11 -49.00 44.00 -17.42
CA SER A 11 -48.62 42.81 -18.18
C SER A 11 -47.56 43.21 -19.21
N ASP A 12 -46.29 43.03 -18.86
CA ASP A 12 -45.16 42.78 -19.77
C ASP A 12 -43.86 43.03 -19.01
N THR A 13 -43.08 41.98 -18.74
CA THR A 13 -41.59 42.03 -18.67
C THR A 13 -40.96 40.62 -18.50
N ASP A 14 -41.53 39.56 -19.08
CA ASP A 14 -40.79 38.27 -19.16
C ASP A 14 -40.01 38.15 -20.49
N GLU A 15 -40.49 38.76 -21.58
CA GLU A 15 -39.79 38.70 -22.88
C GLU A 15 -38.54 39.59 -22.96
N GLU A 16 -38.45 40.65 -22.15
CA GLU A 16 -37.29 41.56 -22.15
C GLU A 16 -36.09 40.96 -21.41
N THR A 17 -36.36 40.13 -20.39
CA THR A 17 -35.35 39.44 -19.59
C THR A 17 -34.66 38.34 -20.40
N ASP A 18 -35.42 37.59 -21.20
CA ASP A 18 -34.86 36.56 -22.10
C ASP A 18 -34.03 37.17 -23.24
N ARG A 19 -34.43 38.34 -23.77
CA ARG A 19 -33.63 39.06 -24.79
C ARG A 19 -32.31 39.59 -24.25
N LEU A 20 -32.23 39.97 -22.97
CA LEU A 20 -30.99 40.40 -22.32
C LEU A 20 -30.05 39.21 -22.08
N LEU A 21 -30.58 38.06 -21.68
CA LEU A 21 -29.80 36.83 -21.51
C LEU A 21 -29.25 36.31 -22.84
N GLN A 22 -30.03 36.32 -23.92
CA GLN A 22 -29.55 35.86 -25.24
C GLN A 22 -28.45 36.76 -25.82
N LYS A 23 -28.51 38.08 -25.61
CA LYS A 23 -27.45 39.01 -26.06
C LYS A 23 -26.12 38.78 -25.34
N GLN A 24 -26.15 38.40 -24.06
CA GLN A 24 -24.94 38.13 -23.28
C GLN A 24 -24.25 36.80 -23.66
N TYR A 25 -24.99 35.88 -24.29
CA TYR A 25 -24.43 34.61 -24.80
C TYR A 25 -23.89 34.71 -26.23
N GLN A 26 -24.36 35.65 -27.06
CA GLN A 26 -23.88 35.80 -28.45
C GLN A 26 -22.64 36.70 -28.60
N GLU A 27 -22.30 37.55 -27.62
CA GLU A 27 -21.11 38.41 -27.68
C GLU A 27 -19.83 37.80 -27.06
N ARG A 28 -19.88 36.59 -26.49
CA ARG A 28 -18.72 35.94 -25.86
C ARG A 28 -17.84 35.06 -26.77
N ASP A 29 -18.15 34.97 -28.06
CA ASP A 29 -17.27 34.31 -29.06
C ASP A 29 -16.24 35.29 -29.68
N LYS A 30 -15.67 36.17 -28.86
CA LYS A 30 -14.37 36.77 -29.20
C LYS A 30 -13.30 36.02 -28.44
N HIS A 31 -12.54 35.22 -29.17
CA HIS A 31 -11.29 34.62 -28.72
C HIS A 31 -10.40 35.72 -28.12
N VAL A 32 -10.26 35.72 -26.80
CA VAL A 32 -9.29 36.57 -26.10
C VAL A 32 -7.98 35.79 -26.12
N GLU A 33 -7.07 36.15 -27.03
CA GLU A 33 -5.68 35.69 -26.93
C GLU A 33 -5.09 36.28 -25.65
N ILE A 34 -4.79 35.42 -24.67
CA ILE A 34 -4.04 35.74 -23.47
C ILE A 34 -2.59 35.35 -23.76
N PRO A 35 -1.66 36.30 -24.02
CA PRO A 35 -0.31 35.98 -24.48
C PRO A 35 0.62 35.27 -23.47
N GLU A 36 0.12 34.85 -22.31
CA GLU A 36 0.92 34.18 -21.26
C GLU A 36 0.71 32.66 -21.18
N LEU A 37 -0.22 32.10 -21.97
CA LEU A 37 -0.52 30.65 -21.97
C LEU A 37 0.05 29.90 -23.18
N SER A 38 0.76 30.58 -24.08
CA SER A 38 1.34 30.02 -25.31
C SER A 38 2.87 29.98 -25.30
N ASP A 39 3.50 30.04 -24.12
CA ASP A 39 4.95 29.91 -24.00
C ASP A 39 5.34 28.48 -23.59
N PRO A 40 5.98 27.68 -24.48
CA PRO A 40 6.51 26.35 -24.12
C PRO A 40 7.60 26.40 -23.03
N ALA A 41 8.09 27.59 -22.69
CA ALA A 41 9.02 27.82 -21.59
C ALA A 41 8.36 27.70 -20.20
N ALA A 42 7.10 28.09 -20.03
CA ALA A 42 6.42 28.07 -18.71
C ALA A 42 6.10 26.63 -18.27
N THR A 43 5.69 25.77 -19.21
CA THR A 43 5.47 24.32 -18.98
C THR A 43 6.80 23.61 -18.70
N GLY A 44 7.88 24.03 -19.38
CA GLY A 44 9.24 23.55 -19.14
C GLY A 44 9.73 23.85 -17.72
N ILE A 45 9.56 25.09 -17.25
CA ILE A 45 9.99 25.54 -15.92
C ILE A 45 9.24 24.81 -14.80
N ARG A 46 7.93 24.57 -14.95
CA ARG A 46 7.14 23.83 -13.95
C ARG A 46 7.57 22.36 -13.86
N SER A 47 7.79 21.71 -15.01
CA SER A 47 8.31 20.33 -15.06
C SER A 47 9.75 20.20 -14.54
N GLU A 48 10.60 21.22 -14.72
CA GLU A 48 11.95 21.25 -14.14
C GLU A 48 11.93 21.46 -12.63
N ALA A 49 11.03 22.30 -12.11
CA ALA A 49 10.88 22.53 -10.68
C ALA A 49 10.39 21.27 -9.95
N GLU A 50 9.39 20.58 -10.51
CA GLU A 50 8.90 19.29 -10.02
C GLU A 50 9.99 18.21 -10.07
N LYS A 51 10.76 18.12 -11.17
CA LYS A 51 11.90 17.21 -11.29
C LYS A 51 13.06 17.52 -10.32
N ARG A 52 13.27 18.80 -9.98
CA ARG A 52 14.29 19.19 -8.99
C ARG A 52 13.82 18.87 -7.58
N GLN A 53 12.52 19.03 -7.30
CA GLN A 53 11.93 18.67 -6.01
C GLN A 53 11.89 17.16 -5.80
N SER A 54 11.57 16.37 -6.84
CA SER A 54 11.62 14.91 -6.78
C SER A 54 13.05 14.40 -6.59
N LYS A 55 14.05 14.98 -7.29
CA LYS A 55 15.47 14.68 -7.06
C LYS A 55 15.96 15.05 -5.66
N ALA A 56 15.48 16.17 -5.09
CA ALA A 56 15.83 16.57 -3.73
C ALA A 56 15.20 15.64 -2.68
N LYS A 57 13.94 15.21 -2.90
CA LYS A 57 13.29 14.17 -2.08
C LYS A 57 14.02 12.84 -2.21
N GLU A 58 14.36 12.40 -3.42
CA GLU A 58 15.11 11.16 -3.68
C GLU A 58 16.47 11.16 -2.98
N ALA A 59 17.20 12.29 -3.00
CA ALA A 59 18.48 12.42 -2.29
C ALA A 59 18.32 12.37 -0.76
N ALA A 60 17.24 12.92 -0.21
CA ALA A 60 16.95 12.87 1.23
C ALA A 60 16.50 11.48 1.69
N ILE A 61 15.82 10.72 0.83
CA ILE A 61 15.37 9.35 1.10
C ILE A 61 16.56 8.37 0.98
N ARG A 62 17.41 8.53 -0.03
CA ARG A 62 18.53 7.60 -0.30
C ARG A 62 19.73 7.72 0.61
N ASP A 63 19.84 8.75 1.44
CA ASP A 63 20.99 8.91 2.34
C ASP A 63 20.88 7.92 3.52
N PRO A 64 21.71 6.85 3.56
CA PRO A 64 21.69 5.88 4.65
C PRO A 64 22.01 6.50 6.01
N ASP A 65 22.63 7.69 6.01
CA ASP A 65 23.06 8.41 7.20
C ASP A 65 21.97 9.36 7.76
N ARG A 66 20.79 9.45 7.14
CA ARG A 66 19.65 10.27 7.64
C ARG A 66 18.33 9.50 7.78
N PRO A 67 18.28 8.42 8.58
CA PRO A 67 17.05 7.66 8.84
C PRO A 67 15.96 8.50 9.54
N GLU A 68 16.34 9.61 10.18
CA GLU A 68 15.46 10.56 10.88
C GLU A 68 14.30 11.06 10.01
N VAL A 69 14.52 11.23 8.69
CA VAL A 69 13.51 11.73 7.76
C VAL A 69 12.32 10.76 7.64
N LEU A 70 12.56 9.46 7.66
CA LEU A 70 11.50 8.45 7.64
C LEU A 70 10.86 8.22 9.01
N ILE A 71 11.56 8.57 10.09
CA ILE A 71 11.02 8.55 11.45
C ILE A 71 9.96 9.65 11.62
N GLU A 72 10.24 10.87 11.14
CA GLU A 72 9.26 11.96 11.13
C GLU A 72 8.16 11.76 10.08
N GLY A 73 8.51 11.09 8.97
CA GLY A 73 7.60 10.68 7.92
C GLY A 73 7.61 11.59 6.69
N VAL A 74 7.29 11.01 5.53
CA VAL A 74 7.38 11.65 4.21
C VAL A 74 6.03 11.60 3.49
N LEU A 75 5.69 12.67 2.78
CA LEU A 75 4.47 12.78 1.97
C LEU A 75 4.76 12.66 0.47
N PHE A 76 3.99 11.80 -0.19
CA PHE A 76 4.00 11.58 -1.62
C PHE A 76 2.62 11.82 -2.23
N ARG A 77 2.57 12.45 -3.41
CA ARG A 77 1.32 12.63 -4.12
C ARG A 77 1.04 11.44 -5.02
N ALA A 78 -0.18 10.95 -5.00
CA ALA A 78 -0.63 9.87 -5.89
C ALA A 78 -2.12 10.00 -6.20
N ARG A 79 -2.58 9.21 -7.15
CA ARG A 79 -3.99 8.98 -7.44
C ARG A 79 -4.41 7.63 -6.90
N TYR A 80 -5.34 7.61 -5.96
CA TYR A 80 -5.94 6.38 -5.46
C TYR A 80 -6.96 5.86 -6.47
N LEU A 81 -6.77 4.61 -6.95
CA LEU A 81 -7.62 3.99 -7.97
C LEU A 81 -8.69 3.08 -7.36
N GLY A 82 -8.41 2.47 -6.21
CA GLY A 82 -9.36 1.57 -5.57
C GLY A 82 -8.71 0.53 -4.65
N SER A 83 -9.57 -0.29 -4.06
CA SER A 83 -9.16 -1.41 -3.21
C SER A 83 -9.91 -2.68 -3.57
N THR A 84 -9.24 -3.82 -3.43
CA THR A 84 -9.88 -5.13 -3.51
C THR A 84 -9.43 -6.03 -2.36
N GLN A 85 -10.21 -7.07 -2.08
CA GLN A 85 -9.88 -8.06 -1.06
C GLN A 85 -9.56 -9.39 -1.73
N LEU A 86 -8.43 -9.97 -1.34
CA LEU A 86 -7.97 -11.29 -1.76
C LEU A 86 -7.92 -12.21 -0.56
N ILE A 87 -8.12 -13.51 -0.80
CA ILE A 87 -7.98 -14.55 0.21
C ILE A 87 -6.64 -15.23 -0.04
N SER A 88 -5.79 -15.26 0.98
CA SER A 88 -4.51 -15.98 0.94
C SER A 88 -4.55 -17.15 1.90
N GLU A 89 -4.15 -18.34 1.42
CA GLU A 89 -3.94 -19.51 2.27
C GLU A 89 -2.47 -19.56 2.71
N GLY A 90 -2.22 -19.84 3.99
CA GLY A 90 -0.85 -20.01 4.50
C GLY A 90 -0.01 -18.73 4.39
N GLN A 91 1.32 -18.89 4.28
CA GLN A 91 2.24 -17.78 4.03
C GLN A 91 2.54 -17.72 2.53
N PRO A 92 2.06 -16.70 1.79
CA PRO A 92 2.30 -16.61 0.35
C PRO A 92 3.75 -16.23 0.06
N SER A 93 4.34 -16.88 -0.94
CA SER A 93 5.67 -16.56 -1.45
C SER A 93 5.73 -15.18 -2.09
N LYS A 94 6.93 -14.61 -2.23
CA LYS A 94 7.12 -13.34 -2.96
C LYS A 94 6.50 -13.38 -4.36
N ALA A 95 6.68 -14.48 -5.10
CA ALA A 95 6.10 -14.66 -6.43
C ALA A 95 4.56 -14.70 -6.39
N MET A 96 3.98 -15.40 -5.41
CA MET A 96 2.53 -15.44 -5.21
C MET A 96 1.97 -14.04 -4.87
N ARG A 97 2.68 -13.27 -4.03
CA ARG A 97 2.29 -11.89 -3.71
C ARG A 97 2.35 -10.98 -4.93
N MET A 98 3.34 -11.17 -5.82
CA MET A 98 3.39 -10.45 -7.10
C MET A 98 2.20 -10.80 -7.99
N MET A 99 1.83 -12.07 -8.10
CA MET A 99 0.65 -12.50 -8.85
C MET A 99 -0.64 -11.90 -8.27
N GLN A 100 -0.79 -11.92 -6.94
CA GLN A 100 -1.93 -11.29 -6.24
C GLN A 100 -1.99 -9.78 -6.48
N ALA A 101 -0.85 -9.09 -6.48
CA ALA A 101 -0.79 -7.66 -6.78
C ALA A 101 -1.25 -7.38 -8.22
N GLN A 102 -0.77 -8.16 -9.19
CA GLN A 102 -1.20 -8.03 -10.60
C GLN A 102 -2.70 -8.31 -10.77
N GLU A 103 -3.22 -9.33 -10.09
CA GLU A 103 -4.67 -9.61 -10.07
C GLU A 103 -5.47 -8.43 -9.50
N ALA A 104 -5.00 -7.84 -8.39
CA ALA A 104 -5.64 -6.67 -7.79
C ALA A 104 -5.67 -5.48 -8.75
N VAL A 105 -4.56 -5.21 -9.45
CA VAL A 105 -4.51 -4.18 -10.49
C VAL A 105 -5.49 -4.48 -11.61
N GLY A 106 -5.52 -5.72 -12.12
CA GLY A 106 -6.45 -6.14 -13.17
C GLY A 106 -7.94 -6.03 -12.78
N ARG A 107 -8.28 -6.12 -11.49
CA ARG A 107 -9.64 -5.90 -10.99
C ARG A 107 -10.04 -4.43 -10.86
N ILE A 108 -9.06 -3.53 -10.72
CA ILE A 108 -9.28 -2.11 -10.38
C ILE A 108 -9.06 -1.19 -11.59
N LYS A 109 -8.11 -1.53 -12.46
CA LYS A 109 -7.87 -0.77 -13.69
C LYS A 109 -9.05 -0.92 -14.63
N ALA A 110 -9.53 0.22 -15.12
CA ALA A 110 -10.56 0.29 -16.14
C ALA A 110 -10.02 -0.28 -17.47
N PRO A 111 -10.88 -0.92 -18.28
CA PRO A 111 -10.52 -1.35 -19.62
C PRO A 111 -10.01 -0.20 -20.49
N GLU A 112 -9.21 -0.53 -21.51
CA GLU A 112 -8.73 0.46 -22.47
C GLU A 112 -9.91 1.19 -23.15
N GLY A 113 -9.89 2.53 -23.12
CA GLY A 113 -10.93 3.37 -23.69
C GLY A 113 -12.03 3.80 -22.72
N GLU A 114 -12.03 3.31 -21.48
CA GLU A 114 -12.91 3.79 -20.41
C GLU A 114 -12.19 4.79 -19.49
N ASN A 115 -12.95 5.68 -18.86
CA ASN A 115 -12.41 6.62 -17.89
C ASN A 115 -12.11 5.92 -16.56
N GLN A 116 -10.85 5.95 -16.13
CA GLN A 116 -10.43 5.42 -14.83
C GLN A 116 -10.95 6.31 -13.69
N PRO A 117 -11.83 5.82 -12.79
CA PRO A 117 -12.16 6.55 -11.58
C PRO A 117 -10.91 6.62 -10.69
N SER A 118 -10.61 7.82 -10.18
CA SER A 118 -9.49 8.04 -9.28
C SER A 118 -9.75 9.24 -8.35
N THR A 119 -8.98 9.31 -7.26
CA THR A 119 -9.04 10.40 -6.29
C THR A 119 -7.62 10.84 -5.95
N ASP A 120 -7.35 12.13 -5.99
CA ASP A 120 -6.05 12.69 -5.58
C ASP A 120 -5.85 12.52 -4.07
N VAL A 121 -4.71 11.96 -3.71
CA VAL A 121 -4.37 11.63 -2.32
C VAL A 121 -2.91 11.97 -2.02
N ASP A 122 -2.65 12.23 -0.73
CA ASP A 122 -1.32 12.31 -0.17
C ASP A 122 -1.05 11.04 0.66
N LEU A 123 0.00 10.31 0.28
CA LEU A 123 0.50 9.13 0.99
C LEU A 123 1.55 9.57 2.01
N PHE A 124 1.22 9.44 3.29
CA PHE A 124 2.17 9.59 4.38
C PHE A 124 2.83 8.25 4.67
N VAL A 125 4.16 8.21 4.64
CA VAL A 125 4.97 7.02 4.93
C VAL A 125 5.89 7.32 6.10
N SER A 126 5.84 6.47 7.13
CA SER A 126 6.73 6.54 8.30
C SER A 126 7.17 5.14 8.74
N THR A 127 8.08 5.05 9.70
CA THR A 127 8.48 3.79 10.35
C THR A 127 7.36 3.15 11.18
N GLU A 128 6.31 3.90 11.54
CA GLU A 128 5.19 3.40 12.35
C GLU A 128 3.98 2.97 11.52
N LYS A 129 3.65 3.75 10.48
CA LYS A 129 2.42 3.61 9.69
C LYS A 129 2.48 4.24 8.31
N ILE A 130 1.57 3.80 7.45
CA ILE A 130 1.23 4.39 6.16
C ILE A 130 -0.19 4.93 6.26
N MET A 131 -0.37 6.20 5.93
CA MET A 131 -1.69 6.83 5.88
C MET A 131 -1.97 7.37 4.49
N VAL A 132 -3.25 7.33 4.10
CA VAL A 132 -3.73 7.90 2.85
C VAL A 132 -4.68 9.02 3.22
N LEU A 133 -4.35 10.25 2.81
CA LEU A 133 -5.14 11.43 3.06
C LEU A 133 -5.76 11.91 1.76
N ASN A 134 -7.04 12.30 1.79
CA ASN A 134 -7.67 12.96 0.66
C ASN A 134 -7.06 14.36 0.50
N THR A 135 -6.57 14.73 -0.70
CA THR A 135 -5.92 16.03 -0.90
C THR A 135 -6.88 17.21 -0.74
N ASP A 136 -8.15 17.05 -1.12
CA ASP A 136 -9.14 18.14 -1.09
C ASP A 136 -9.75 18.34 0.31
N LEU A 137 -10.10 17.22 0.97
CA LEU A 137 -10.78 17.23 2.27
C LEU A 137 -9.80 17.20 3.45
N GLN A 138 -8.53 16.86 3.21
CA GLN A 138 -7.52 16.56 4.24
C GLN A 138 -7.98 15.54 5.30
N GLU A 139 -8.90 14.65 4.90
CA GLU A 139 -9.41 13.58 5.75
C GLU A 139 -8.58 12.31 5.58
N ILE A 140 -8.39 11.57 6.68
CA ILE A 140 -7.72 10.28 6.69
C ILE A 140 -8.65 9.24 6.07
N MET A 141 -8.33 8.79 4.85
CA MET A 141 -9.06 7.73 4.17
C MET A 141 -8.61 6.35 4.65
N MET A 142 -7.33 6.20 4.98
CA MET A 142 -6.73 4.93 5.38
C MET A 142 -5.61 5.16 6.39
N ASP A 143 -5.50 4.28 7.39
CA ASP A 143 -4.43 4.26 8.38
C ASP A 143 -4.01 2.81 8.64
N HIS A 144 -2.86 2.42 8.11
CA HIS A 144 -2.28 1.09 8.30
C HIS A 144 -0.97 1.19 9.07
N SER A 145 -0.89 0.50 10.21
CA SER A 145 0.42 0.30 10.85
C SER A 145 1.36 -0.44 9.91
N LEU A 146 2.61 -0.01 9.84
CA LEU A 146 3.63 -0.58 8.96
C LEU A 146 3.79 -2.10 9.19
N ARG A 147 3.58 -2.57 10.44
CA ARG A 147 3.62 -3.99 10.83
C ARG A 147 2.55 -4.87 10.13
N THR A 148 1.47 -4.26 9.66
CA THR A 148 0.36 -4.95 9.01
C THR A 148 0.54 -5.07 7.50
N ILE A 149 1.37 -4.21 6.92
CA ILE A 149 1.70 -4.25 5.49
C ILE A 149 2.51 -5.52 5.22
N SER A 150 2.02 -6.32 4.27
CA SER A 150 2.61 -7.62 3.91
C SER A 150 3.45 -7.56 2.65
N TYR A 151 3.14 -6.64 1.74
CA TYR A 151 3.81 -6.52 0.46
C TYR A 151 3.58 -5.14 -0.14
N ILE A 152 4.61 -4.67 -0.85
CA ILE A 152 4.62 -3.44 -1.64
C ILE A 152 5.20 -3.79 -3.00
N ALA A 153 4.62 -3.26 -4.06
CA ALA A 153 5.17 -3.40 -5.41
C ALA A 153 4.91 -2.13 -6.22
N ASP A 154 5.93 -1.72 -6.96
CA ASP A 154 5.82 -0.82 -8.11
C ASP A 154 5.71 -1.65 -9.39
N ILE A 155 4.74 -1.31 -10.24
CA ILE A 155 4.49 -1.92 -11.55
C ILE A 155 4.33 -0.76 -12.54
N GLY A 156 5.45 -0.24 -13.06
CA GLY A 156 5.44 0.99 -13.84
C GLY A 156 5.11 2.20 -12.95
N ASP A 157 4.05 2.93 -13.31
CA ASP A 157 3.49 4.05 -12.54
C ASP A 157 2.46 3.59 -11.49
N ILE A 158 2.20 2.28 -11.38
CA ILE A 158 1.25 1.73 -10.43
C ILE A 158 1.96 1.28 -9.16
N LEU A 159 1.41 1.70 -8.02
CA LEU A 159 1.82 1.26 -6.71
C LEU A 159 0.74 0.37 -6.09
N VAL A 160 1.13 -0.82 -5.62
CA VAL A 160 0.23 -1.75 -4.94
C VAL A 160 0.69 -1.95 -3.50
N ILE A 161 -0.17 -1.59 -2.53
CA ILE A 161 0.06 -1.82 -1.10
C ILE A 161 -0.86 -2.95 -0.63
N MET A 162 -0.28 -4.02 -0.12
CA MET A 162 -1.02 -5.15 0.45
C MET A 162 -0.91 -5.14 1.97
N ALA A 163 -2.04 -5.12 2.67
CA ALA A 163 -2.11 -5.14 4.12
C ALA A 163 -2.90 -6.36 4.62
N ARG A 164 -2.39 -7.00 5.67
CA ARG A 164 -3.12 -8.06 6.38
C ARG A 164 -4.24 -7.44 7.22
N ARG A 165 -5.47 -7.86 6.98
CA ARG A 165 -6.59 -7.59 7.89
C ARG A 165 -6.67 -8.72 8.91
N ARG A 166 -7.00 -8.40 10.18
CA ARG A 166 -7.06 -9.36 11.29
C ARG A 166 -7.73 -10.68 10.88
N LEU A 167 -7.12 -11.79 11.30
CA LEU A 167 -7.60 -13.15 11.05
C LEU A 167 -9.07 -13.26 11.51
N ILE A 168 -9.95 -13.65 10.61
CA ILE A 168 -11.29 -14.07 10.99
C ILE A 168 -11.13 -15.52 11.45
N THR A 169 -10.91 -15.74 12.74
CA THR A 169 -11.16 -17.04 13.35
C THR A 169 -12.64 -17.32 13.21
N SER A 170 -12.99 -18.23 12.31
CA SER A 170 -14.35 -18.75 12.26
C SER A 170 -14.56 -19.65 13.48
N PRO A 171 -15.74 -19.67 14.13
CA PRO A 171 -16.00 -20.55 15.27
C PRO A 171 -15.87 -22.05 14.94
N ASP A 172 -15.74 -22.39 13.65
CA ASP A 172 -15.52 -23.75 13.12
C ASP A 172 -14.04 -24.17 13.09
N ASP A 173 -13.10 -23.28 13.45
CA ASP A 173 -11.64 -23.57 13.56
C ASP A 173 -11.29 -24.52 14.71
N LEU A 174 -12.25 -24.88 15.57
CA LEU A 174 -12.10 -25.86 16.65
C LEU A 174 -11.87 -27.30 16.14
N LEU A 175 -11.99 -27.55 14.83
CA LEU A 175 -11.81 -28.87 14.21
C LEU A 175 -10.46 -29.05 13.49
N GLY A 176 -9.50 -28.13 13.65
CA GLY A 176 -8.07 -28.38 13.41
C GLY A 176 -7.66 -28.74 11.98
N ARG A 177 -8.48 -28.43 10.96
CA ARG A 177 -8.22 -28.83 9.56
C ARG A 177 -8.33 -27.74 8.50
N ARG A 178 -8.62 -26.49 8.83
CA ARG A 178 -8.58 -25.41 7.83
C ARG A 178 -7.29 -24.62 7.94
N ARG A 179 -6.54 -24.62 6.84
CA ARG A 179 -5.39 -23.73 6.60
C ARG A 179 -5.80 -22.33 7.02
N ARG A 180 -4.99 -21.65 7.85
CA ARG A 180 -5.25 -20.26 8.23
C ARG A 180 -5.41 -19.42 6.96
N GLN A 181 -6.66 -19.06 6.64
CA GLN A 181 -6.98 -18.19 5.51
C GLN A 181 -6.94 -16.75 6.02
N ALA A 182 -6.00 -15.95 5.49
CA ALA A 182 -5.88 -14.54 5.80
C ALA A 182 -6.56 -13.73 4.70
N LYS A 183 -7.37 -12.73 5.09
CA LYS A 183 -7.89 -11.73 4.16
C LYS A 183 -6.84 -10.65 3.96
N ILE A 184 -6.40 -10.49 2.73
CA ILE A 184 -5.44 -9.47 2.32
C ILE A 184 -6.20 -8.34 1.62
N LEU A 185 -5.99 -7.12 2.09
CA LEU A 185 -6.52 -5.92 1.46
C LEU A 185 -5.45 -5.35 0.53
N CYS A 186 -5.78 -5.15 -0.74
CA CYS A 186 -4.88 -4.59 -1.74
C CYS A 186 -5.38 -3.20 -2.12
N HIS A 187 -4.54 -2.19 -1.95
CA HIS A 187 -4.77 -0.82 -2.36
C HIS A 187 -3.93 -0.52 -3.60
N VAL A 188 -4.55 0.08 -4.61
CA VAL A 188 -3.89 0.43 -5.88
C VAL A 188 -3.88 1.94 -6.05
N PHE A 189 -2.69 2.46 -6.35
CA PHE A 189 -2.44 3.86 -6.60
C PHE A 189 -1.68 4.03 -7.92
N GLU A 190 -1.73 5.24 -8.46
CA GLU A 190 -1.00 5.65 -9.66
C GLU A 190 -0.19 6.90 -9.33
N SER A 191 1.11 6.88 -9.62
CA SER A 191 2.03 7.99 -9.38
C SER A 191 3.26 7.84 -10.27
N ASP A 192 3.73 8.95 -10.83
CA ASP A 192 5.01 9.01 -11.56
C ASP A 192 6.20 8.70 -10.63
N GLU A 193 6.01 8.85 -9.31
CA GLU A 193 6.99 8.54 -8.26
C GLU A 193 6.77 7.15 -7.65
N ALA A 194 5.98 6.25 -8.26
CA ALA A 194 5.66 4.93 -7.69
C ALA A 194 6.89 4.14 -7.22
N GLN A 195 7.96 4.13 -8.03
CA GLN A 195 9.23 3.49 -7.67
C GLN A 195 9.89 4.11 -6.42
N LEU A 196 9.87 5.44 -6.31
CA LEU A 196 10.43 6.15 -5.16
C LEU A 196 9.60 5.90 -3.89
N ILE A 197 8.28 5.87 -4.01
CA ILE A 197 7.37 5.54 -2.91
C ILE A 197 7.64 4.12 -2.42
N ALA A 198 7.75 3.14 -3.33
CA ALA A 198 8.06 1.76 -3.00
C ALA A 198 9.41 1.62 -2.28
N GLN A 199 10.46 2.33 -2.77
CA GLN A 199 11.77 2.37 -2.12
C GLN A 199 11.69 2.97 -0.70
N SER A 200 10.95 4.08 -0.54
CA SER A 200 10.79 4.75 0.75
C SER A 200 10.09 3.87 1.78
N ILE A 201 9.04 3.16 1.37
CA ILE A 201 8.35 2.17 2.22
C ILE A 201 9.30 1.01 2.56
N GLY A 202 10.06 0.50 1.59
CA GLY A 202 11.05 -0.56 1.81
C GLY A 202 12.11 -0.17 2.83
N GLN A 203 12.60 1.07 2.77
CA GLN A 203 13.55 1.60 3.73
C GLN A 203 12.93 1.79 5.12
N ALA A 204 11.68 2.28 5.20
CA ALA A 204 10.96 2.40 6.46
C ALA A 204 10.80 1.02 7.14
N PHE A 205 10.52 -0.04 6.38
CA PHE A 205 10.51 -1.41 6.91
C PHE A 205 11.86 -1.83 7.46
N GLN A 206 12.94 -1.54 6.75
CA GLN A 206 14.29 -1.91 7.20
C GLN A 206 14.65 -1.19 8.50
N VAL A 207 14.39 0.12 8.59
CA VAL A 207 14.62 0.89 9.82
C VAL A 207 13.79 0.33 10.98
N ALA A 208 12.49 0.10 10.76
CA ALA A 208 11.60 -0.45 11.80
C ALA A 208 12.00 -1.87 12.24
N TYR A 209 12.54 -2.68 11.31
CA TYR A 209 13.06 -4.02 11.62
C TYR A 209 14.33 -3.95 12.47
N LEU A 210 15.28 -3.08 12.12
CA LEU A 210 16.50 -2.88 12.89
C LEU A 210 16.18 -2.35 14.30
N GLU A 211 15.24 -1.41 14.44
CA GLU A 211 14.76 -0.96 15.74
C GLU A 211 14.12 -2.08 16.57
N PHE A 212 13.33 -2.94 15.92
CA PHE A 212 12.76 -4.10 16.57
C PHE A 212 13.85 -5.06 17.07
N LEU A 213 14.88 -5.35 16.27
CA LEU A 213 16.00 -6.20 16.70
C LEU A 213 16.76 -5.61 17.88
N LYS A 214 17.09 -4.32 17.82
CA LYS A 214 17.75 -3.60 18.92
C LYS A 214 16.94 -3.64 20.21
N ALA A 215 15.63 -3.38 20.12
CA ALA A 215 14.72 -3.45 21.27
C ALA A 215 14.65 -4.86 21.90
N ASN A 216 14.99 -5.91 21.15
CA ASN A 216 15.07 -7.29 21.63
C ASN A 216 16.52 -7.73 21.98
N GLY A 217 17.47 -6.80 22.04
CA GLY A 217 18.86 -7.07 22.48
C GLY A 217 19.78 -7.65 21.40
N ILE A 218 19.38 -7.60 20.13
CA ILE A 218 20.21 -8.03 19.00
C ILE A 218 20.90 -6.77 18.43
N GLU A 219 22.07 -6.43 18.98
CA GLU A 219 22.81 -5.21 18.63
C GLU A 219 24.10 -5.46 17.84
N ASP A 220 24.36 -6.69 17.38
CA ASP A 220 25.68 -7.05 16.81
C ASP A 220 25.90 -6.40 15.43
N PRO A 221 26.83 -5.44 15.28
CA PRO A 221 27.00 -4.66 14.04
C PRO A 221 27.46 -5.49 12.83
N GLY A 222 28.03 -6.67 13.08
CA GLY A 222 28.41 -7.64 12.03
C GLY A 222 27.21 -8.31 11.38
N LEU A 223 26.18 -8.68 12.18
CA LEU A 223 24.95 -9.27 11.67
C LEU A 223 24.12 -8.26 10.86
N LEU A 224 24.06 -7.01 11.36
CA LEU A 224 23.20 -5.97 10.77
C LEU A 224 23.73 -5.43 9.44
N LYS A 225 25.04 -5.56 9.15
CA LYS A 225 25.66 -5.15 7.88
C LYS A 225 25.54 -6.20 6.77
N GLU A 226 25.41 -7.49 7.12
CA GLU A 226 25.27 -8.58 6.15
C GLU A 226 23.81 -9.00 5.92
N MET A 227 22.87 -8.58 6.76
CA MET A 227 21.45 -8.91 6.62
C MET A 227 20.71 -7.88 5.75
N ASP A 228 20.58 -8.18 4.45
CA ASP A 228 19.53 -7.58 3.64
C ASP A 228 18.18 -8.04 4.22
N TYR A 229 17.30 -7.09 4.57
CA TYR A 229 15.93 -7.37 5.00
C TYR A 229 15.25 -8.37 4.08
N GLN A 230 15.53 -8.23 2.79
CA GLN A 230 14.93 -9.04 1.75
C GLN A 230 15.42 -10.48 1.82
N ASP A 231 16.68 -10.72 2.17
CA ASP A 231 17.24 -12.05 2.38
C ASP A 231 16.70 -12.69 3.66
N VAL A 232 16.52 -11.92 4.73
CA VAL A 232 15.87 -12.41 5.96
C VAL A 232 14.42 -12.81 5.70
N LEU A 233 13.67 -11.99 4.95
CA LEU A 233 12.29 -12.33 4.56
C LEU A 233 12.24 -13.58 3.69
N ASN A 234 13.15 -13.71 2.72
CA ASN A 234 13.25 -14.90 1.88
C ASN A 234 13.64 -16.15 2.71
N GLN A 235 14.51 -16.01 3.72
CA GLN A 235 14.90 -17.10 4.62
C GLN A 235 13.78 -17.49 5.60
N GLN A 236 13.02 -16.52 6.14
CA GLN A 236 11.85 -16.82 6.99
C GLN A 236 10.76 -17.59 6.23
N GLU A 237 10.65 -17.40 4.91
CA GLU A 237 9.75 -18.19 4.05
C GLU A 237 10.09 -19.69 4.08
N ILE A 238 11.37 -20.03 4.26
CA ILE A 238 11.86 -21.42 4.31
C ILE A 238 11.61 -22.06 5.69
N TYR A 239 11.70 -21.31 6.79
CA TYR A 239 11.58 -21.85 8.16
C TYR A 239 10.18 -21.69 8.81
N GLY A 240 9.31 -20.86 8.24
CA GLY A 240 8.02 -20.48 8.84
C GLY A 240 7.02 -21.63 8.99
N GLU A 241 7.01 -22.58 8.06
CA GLU A 241 6.16 -23.78 8.15
C GLU A 241 6.68 -24.78 9.20
N GLU A 242 8.00 -24.95 9.28
CA GLU A 242 8.65 -25.92 10.17
C GLU A 242 8.61 -25.48 11.65
N LEU A 243 8.94 -24.22 11.93
CA LEU A 243 8.88 -23.68 13.30
C LEU A 243 7.46 -23.69 13.86
N ASN A 244 6.45 -23.44 13.01
CA ASN A 244 5.05 -23.52 13.43
C ASN A 244 4.63 -24.98 13.72
N LEU A 245 5.22 -25.97 13.03
CA LEU A 245 5.01 -27.39 13.33
C LEU A 245 5.63 -27.79 14.68
N PHE A 246 6.83 -27.28 15.01
CA PHE A 246 7.51 -27.58 16.27
C PHE A 246 6.95 -26.82 17.48
N ALA A 247 6.59 -25.54 17.30
CA ALA A 247 6.13 -24.67 18.37
C ALA A 247 4.65 -24.85 18.72
N ASN A 248 3.83 -25.40 17.82
CA ASN A 248 2.42 -25.59 18.07
C ASN A 248 2.16 -26.85 18.91
N LYS A 249 1.74 -26.62 20.16
CA LYS A 249 1.42 -27.66 21.15
C LYS A 249 0.31 -28.61 20.70
N ASP A 250 -0.54 -28.21 19.76
CA ASP A 250 -1.61 -29.06 19.22
C ASP A 250 -1.08 -30.21 18.34
N PHE A 251 0.14 -30.07 17.80
CA PHE A 251 0.82 -31.12 17.02
C PHE A 251 1.75 -31.99 17.86
N HIS A 252 1.83 -31.74 19.18
CA HIS A 252 2.60 -32.59 20.09
C HIS A 252 1.80 -33.87 20.36
N LYS A 253 2.34 -35.01 19.93
CA LYS A 253 1.78 -36.33 20.23
C LYS A 253 2.76 -37.11 21.07
N GLU A 254 2.34 -37.48 22.27
CA GLU A 254 3.04 -38.47 23.07
C GLU A 254 2.79 -39.85 22.47
N VAL A 255 3.86 -40.57 22.13
CA VAL A 255 3.79 -41.92 21.56
C VAL A 255 4.50 -42.87 22.51
N ILE A 256 3.73 -43.79 23.10
CA ILE A 256 4.28 -44.86 23.94
C ILE A 256 4.46 -46.09 23.06
N VAL A 257 5.71 -46.53 22.88
CA VAL A 257 6.01 -47.77 22.17
C VAL A 257 6.39 -48.85 23.18
N PRO A 258 5.49 -49.81 23.48
CA PRO A 258 5.82 -50.92 24.37
C PRO A 258 6.83 -51.85 23.69
N LYS A 259 7.86 -52.28 24.43
CA LYS A 259 8.92 -53.15 23.90
C LYS A 259 9.31 -54.24 24.87
N THR A 260 9.75 -55.36 24.32
CA THR A 260 10.37 -56.45 25.07
C THR A 260 11.88 -56.24 25.18
N LYS A 261 12.51 -56.91 26.17
CA LYS A 261 13.96 -56.84 26.37
C LYS A 261 14.68 -57.36 25.10
N ASN A 262 15.60 -56.55 24.56
CA ASN A 262 16.37 -56.79 23.33
C ASN A 262 15.61 -56.62 21.99
N GLU A 263 14.42 -56.01 21.99
CA GLU A 263 13.71 -55.70 20.74
C GLU A 263 14.22 -54.37 20.14
N PRO A 264 14.65 -54.29 18.86
CA PRO A 264 15.06 -53.05 18.19
C PRO A 264 13.83 -52.21 17.76
N LEU A 265 13.93 -50.87 17.71
CA LEU A 265 12.75 -49.99 17.43
C LEU A 265 12.54 -49.80 15.92
N GLY A 266 13.55 -50.14 15.12
CA GLY A 266 13.62 -49.88 13.69
C GLY A 266 14.64 -48.79 13.38
N VAL A 267 14.92 -48.62 12.09
CA VAL A 267 15.75 -47.55 11.54
C VAL A 267 14.84 -46.75 10.61
N VAL A 268 14.88 -45.43 10.72
CA VAL A 268 14.19 -44.52 9.80
C VAL A 268 15.23 -43.77 8.98
N ILE A 269 15.03 -43.69 7.68
CA ILE A 269 15.84 -42.84 6.79
C ILE A 269 15.03 -41.57 6.58
N VAL A 270 15.62 -40.44 6.96
CA VAL A 270 15.05 -39.11 6.72
C VAL A 270 15.94 -38.36 5.74
N GLU A 271 15.34 -37.54 4.90
CA GLU A 271 16.09 -36.67 4.00
C GLU A 271 16.92 -35.66 4.81
N SER A 272 18.13 -35.36 4.34
CA SER A 272 19.06 -34.43 4.99
C SER A 272 18.49 -33.00 4.93
N GLY A 273 17.72 -32.64 5.95
CA GLY A 273 17.01 -31.36 6.05
C GLY A 273 16.06 -31.35 7.24
N TRP A 274 15.55 -32.53 7.61
CA TRP A 274 14.81 -32.77 8.84
C TRP A 274 15.79 -32.90 10.00
N GLY A 275 15.91 -31.86 10.82
CA GLY A 275 16.83 -31.81 11.96
C GLY A 275 17.04 -33.14 12.66
N SER A 276 18.29 -33.58 12.67
CA SER A 276 18.85 -34.52 13.63
C SER A 276 18.73 -33.94 15.05
N MET A 277 17.51 -33.86 15.56
CA MET A 277 17.18 -33.67 16.97
C MET A 277 16.41 -34.90 17.46
N VAL A 278 16.92 -36.09 17.14
CA VAL A 278 16.76 -37.19 18.08
C VAL A 278 17.69 -36.84 19.23
N PRO A 279 17.20 -36.61 20.46
CA PRO A 279 18.09 -36.48 21.60
C PRO A 279 18.84 -37.81 21.73
N THR A 280 20.07 -37.84 21.24
CA THR A 280 21.02 -38.89 21.60
C THR A 280 21.42 -38.62 23.03
N VAL A 281 21.03 -39.52 23.92
CA VAL A 281 21.49 -39.58 25.31
C VAL A 281 23.00 -39.80 25.34
#